data_AF-A0A0S4JTF5-F1
#
_entry.id   AF-A0A0S4JTF5-F1
#
_cell.length_a   1.000
_cell.length_b   1.000
_cell.length_c   1.000
_cell.angle_alpha   90.00
_cell.angle_beta   90.00
_cell.angle_gamma   90.00
#
_symmetry.space_group_name_H-M   'P 1'
#
loop_
_entity.id
_entity.type
_entity.pdbx_description
1 polymer ?
#
loop_
_entity_poly.entity_id
_entity_poly.type
_entity_poly.pdbx_seq_one_letter_code
_entity_poly.pdbx_strand_id
1 'polypeptide(L)'
;MMFRRVAVATARVACAARMYTPSEDLKKLYGSNFENATFPLNIVPSDSTLFAKFLYKAAEPKSAFDAVLKDFDAIAAVSTKLPVFWERNADVENIAEFKALAPATVFTLIWMQNNGMLELIPAVRESFETYVNAQKKKAVAKIYVNDLKDASVAEAKKVAQDLHKGNSDLNGYTLEFKIIVDKEIVSGFAVDLVGQYVNQAKGAEASAKISGDDVDFTNIPAPKISKTIWEDNVETEVLRKYIDQLAQYDAEEAKNGV
;
A
#
# COMPACT_ATOMS: atom_id res chain seq x y z
N MET A 1 66.12 31.45 -30.23
CA MET A 1 64.93 30.62 -29.92
C MET A 1 64.39 31.02 -28.57
N MET A 2 63.24 31.71 -28.52
CA MET A 2 62.50 31.96 -27.30
C MET A 2 61.03 31.64 -27.58
N PHE A 3 60.59 30.46 -27.12
CA PHE A 3 59.18 30.10 -27.07
C PHE A 3 58.55 30.79 -25.87
N ARG A 4 57.73 31.82 -26.12
CA ARG A 4 56.84 32.40 -25.09
C ARG A 4 55.42 31.90 -25.36
N ARG A 5 54.93 31.12 -24.40
CA ARG A 5 53.66 30.40 -24.40
C ARG A 5 52.49 31.38 -24.58
N VAL A 6 51.68 31.15 -25.61
CA VAL A 6 50.34 31.75 -25.74
C VAL A 6 49.46 31.08 -24.70
N ALA A 7 49.04 31.83 -23.68
CA ALA A 7 48.01 31.39 -22.75
C ALA A 7 46.69 31.34 -23.53
N VAL A 8 46.28 30.14 -23.93
CA VAL A 8 44.91 29.88 -24.38
C VAL A 8 44.01 30.11 -23.18
N ALA A 9 43.30 31.24 -23.19
CA ALA A 9 42.15 31.43 -22.34
C ALA A 9 41.16 30.32 -22.67
N THR A 10 41.15 29.26 -21.87
CA THR A 10 40.09 28.27 -21.88
C THR A 10 38.83 29.00 -21.46
N ALA A 11 38.08 29.47 -22.45
CA ALA A 11 36.68 29.80 -22.30
C ALA A 11 36.07 28.62 -21.55
N ARG A 12 35.75 28.85 -20.27
CA ARG A 12 34.90 27.94 -19.52
C ARG A 12 33.62 27.91 -20.32
N VAL A 13 33.46 26.86 -21.12
CA VAL A 13 32.20 26.42 -21.68
C VAL A 13 31.28 26.41 -20.47
N ALA A 14 30.43 27.42 -20.39
CA ALA A 14 29.31 27.40 -19.49
C ALA A 14 28.57 26.13 -19.86
N CYS A 15 28.75 25.07 -19.07
CA CYS A 15 27.75 24.04 -18.99
C CYS A 15 26.49 24.81 -18.65
N ALA A 16 25.66 25.02 -19.67
CA ALA A 16 24.26 25.30 -19.49
C ALA A 16 23.70 24.06 -18.78
N ALA A 17 23.96 23.94 -17.48
CA ALA A 17 23.03 23.32 -16.57
C ALA A 17 21.75 24.08 -16.86
N ARG A 18 20.83 23.43 -17.57
CA ARG A 18 19.51 23.97 -17.90
C ARG A 18 18.69 24.01 -16.63
N MET A 19 19.20 24.71 -15.63
CA MET A 19 18.57 24.95 -14.34
C MET A 19 17.22 25.56 -14.67
N TYR A 20 16.17 24.79 -14.46
CA TYR A 20 14.81 25.28 -14.55
C TYR A 20 14.72 26.64 -13.84
N THR A 21 14.28 27.67 -14.56
CA THR A 21 14.04 28.99 -13.98
C THR A 21 12.58 29.06 -13.54
N PRO A 22 12.27 28.90 -12.24
CA PRO A 22 10.91 29.04 -11.76
C PRO A 22 10.39 30.45 -12.02
N SER A 23 9.07 30.57 -12.16
CA SER A 23 8.41 31.87 -12.28
C SER A 23 8.70 32.75 -11.06
N GLU A 24 8.73 34.07 -11.26
CA GLU A 24 9.05 35.01 -10.17
C GLU A 24 8.10 34.90 -8.98
N ASP A 25 6.82 34.59 -9.25
CA ASP A 25 5.81 34.39 -8.21
C ASP A 25 6.10 33.17 -7.33
N LEU A 26 6.59 32.08 -7.92
CA LEU A 26 6.99 30.88 -7.17
C LEU A 26 8.26 31.10 -6.36
N LYS A 27 9.22 31.88 -6.88
CA LYS A 27 10.43 32.27 -6.13
C LYS A 27 10.09 33.14 -4.92
N LYS A 28 9.16 34.09 -5.09
CA LYS A 28 8.65 34.93 -4.00
C LYS A 28 7.92 34.09 -2.95
N LEU A 29 7.09 33.12 -3.38
CA LEU A 29 6.40 32.21 -2.47
C LEU A 29 7.40 31.32 -1.70
N TYR A 30 8.37 30.75 -2.39
CA TYR A 30 9.41 29.90 -1.78
C TYR A 30 10.28 30.67 -0.77
N GLY A 31 10.62 31.92 -1.08
CA GLY A 31 11.34 32.82 -0.16
C GLY A 31 10.47 33.44 0.93
N SER A 32 9.15 33.22 0.91
CA SER A 32 8.22 33.68 1.94
C SER A 32 8.04 32.64 3.03
N ASN A 33 7.59 33.06 4.23
CA ASN A 33 7.28 32.14 5.32
C ASN A 33 5.90 31.48 5.12
N PHE A 34 5.76 30.73 4.03
CA PHE A 34 4.50 30.08 3.65
C PHE A 34 4.10 28.95 4.61
N GLU A 35 5.04 28.40 5.37
CA GLU A 35 4.81 27.30 6.32
C GLU A 35 3.89 27.69 7.47
N ASN A 36 3.97 28.97 7.89
CA ASN A 36 3.19 29.58 8.97
C ASN A 36 1.90 30.26 8.47
N ALA A 37 1.60 30.16 7.18
CA ALA A 37 0.38 30.71 6.63
C ALA A 37 -0.86 29.93 7.13
N THR A 38 -2.04 30.53 7.00
CA THR A 38 -3.30 29.87 7.38
C THR A 38 -3.66 28.77 6.38
N PHE A 39 -3.84 27.56 6.89
CA PHE A 39 -4.28 26.37 6.16
C PHE A 39 -5.62 25.87 6.71
N PRO A 40 -6.44 25.17 5.89
CA PRO A 40 -7.76 24.70 6.31
C PRO A 40 -7.70 23.59 7.37
N LEU A 41 -6.58 22.86 7.48
CA LEU A 41 -6.34 21.83 8.48
C LEU A 41 -4.91 21.93 9.01
N ASN A 42 -4.71 21.48 10.25
CA ASN A 42 -3.39 21.26 10.80
C ASN A 42 -3.03 19.79 10.67
N ILE A 43 -2.25 19.46 9.64
CA ILE A 43 -1.67 18.12 9.46
C ILE A 43 -0.36 18.06 10.25
N VAL A 44 -0.03 16.88 10.78
CA VAL A 44 1.25 16.61 11.46
C VAL A 44 2.42 17.08 10.58
N PRO A 45 3.36 17.88 11.10
CA PRO A 45 4.45 18.41 10.30
C PRO A 45 5.39 17.29 9.83
N SER A 46 5.57 17.21 8.52
CA SER A 46 6.54 16.36 7.82
C SER A 46 7.02 17.06 6.55
N ASP A 47 8.12 16.58 5.95
CA ASP A 47 8.61 17.11 4.67
C ASP A 47 7.55 16.98 3.56
N SER A 48 6.76 15.90 3.56
CA SER A 48 5.64 15.73 2.63
C SER A 48 4.55 16.79 2.82
N THR A 49 4.23 17.17 4.06
CA THR A 49 3.29 18.27 4.32
C THR A 49 3.81 19.62 3.88
N LEU A 50 5.13 19.84 3.92
CA LEU A 50 5.77 21.10 3.54
C LEU A 50 5.65 21.30 2.02
N PHE A 51 5.92 20.26 1.22
CA PHE A 51 5.68 20.29 -0.23
C PHE A 51 4.19 20.48 -0.56
N ALA A 52 3.30 19.82 0.16
CA ALA A 52 1.85 19.96 -0.05
C ALA A 52 1.33 21.36 0.32
N LYS A 53 1.84 21.96 1.41
CA LYS A 53 1.53 23.35 1.80
C LYS A 53 1.97 24.34 0.73
N PHE A 54 3.17 24.16 0.17
CA PHE A 54 3.68 24.98 -0.93
C PHE A 54 2.76 24.89 -2.16
N LEU A 55 2.40 23.68 -2.58
CA LEU A 55 1.48 23.46 -3.71
C LEU A 55 0.10 24.06 -3.45
N TYR A 56 -0.42 23.95 -2.23
CA TYR A 56 -1.71 24.53 -1.85
C TYR A 56 -1.69 26.07 -1.97
N LYS A 57 -0.65 26.73 -1.45
CA LYS A 57 -0.50 28.19 -1.57
C LYS A 57 -0.20 28.66 -3.00
N ALA A 58 0.49 27.85 -3.80
CA ALA A 58 0.69 28.14 -5.22
C ALA A 58 -0.60 28.01 -6.03
N ALA A 59 -1.51 27.11 -5.64
CA ALA A 59 -2.80 26.87 -6.30
C ALA A 59 -3.91 27.83 -5.85
N GLU A 60 -3.85 28.35 -4.61
CA GLU A 60 -4.81 29.30 -4.01
C GLU A 60 -5.13 30.53 -4.88
N PRO A 61 -4.16 31.29 -5.45
CA PRO A 61 -4.47 32.51 -6.19
C PRO A 61 -5.19 32.27 -7.53
N LYS A 62 -5.11 31.05 -8.08
CA LYS A 62 -5.72 30.68 -9.36
C LYS A 62 -6.84 29.65 -9.22
N SER A 63 -7.18 29.25 -7.99
CA SER A 63 -8.09 28.13 -7.68
C SER A 63 -7.79 26.87 -8.50
N ALA A 64 -6.51 26.63 -8.80
CA ALA A 64 -6.07 25.60 -9.74
C ALA A 64 -5.84 24.23 -9.07
N PHE A 65 -6.58 23.92 -8.00
CA PHE A 65 -6.40 22.71 -7.20
C PHE A 65 -6.62 21.43 -8.03
N ASP A 66 -7.63 21.44 -8.90
CA ASP A 66 -7.95 20.29 -9.75
C ASP A 66 -6.91 20.06 -10.85
N ALA A 67 -6.17 21.10 -11.27
CA ALA A 67 -5.05 20.96 -12.19
C ALA A 67 -3.86 20.26 -11.53
N VAL A 68 -3.55 20.63 -10.28
CA VAL A 68 -2.47 19.99 -9.51
C VAL A 68 -2.80 18.53 -9.19
N LEU A 69 -4.06 18.20 -8.88
CA LEU A 69 -4.48 16.80 -8.71
C LEU A 69 -4.32 15.97 -10.00
N LYS A 70 -4.69 16.54 -11.16
CA LYS A 70 -4.47 15.91 -12.46
C LYS A 70 -2.99 15.71 -12.78
N ASP A 71 -2.14 16.66 -12.37
CA ASP A 71 -0.70 16.52 -12.52
C ASP A 71 -0.17 15.32 -11.73
N PHE A 72 -0.67 15.09 -10.50
CA PHE A 72 -0.31 13.89 -9.73
C PHE A 72 -0.80 12.59 -10.36
N ASP A 73 -1.96 12.58 -11.01
CA ASP A 73 -2.43 11.44 -11.79
C ASP A 73 -1.57 11.18 -13.03
N ALA A 74 -1.16 12.24 -13.73
CA ALA A 74 -0.22 12.15 -14.83
C ALA A 74 1.13 11.61 -14.35
N ILE A 75 1.65 12.10 -13.21
CA ILE A 75 2.90 11.60 -12.62
C ILE A 75 2.80 10.11 -12.29
N ALA A 76 1.71 9.67 -11.67
CA ALA A 76 1.48 8.25 -11.37
C ALA A 76 1.40 7.39 -12.64
N ALA A 77 0.77 7.89 -13.71
CA ALA A 77 0.70 7.17 -14.98
C ALA A 77 2.09 7.05 -15.64
N VAL A 78 2.92 8.09 -15.55
CA VAL A 78 4.29 8.10 -16.09
C VAL A 78 5.21 7.22 -15.25
N SER A 79 5.10 7.27 -13.92
CA SER A 79 5.94 6.49 -13.01
C SER A 79 5.81 4.98 -13.22
N THR A 80 4.65 4.49 -13.66
CA THR A 80 4.47 3.06 -14.01
C THR A 80 5.23 2.63 -15.26
N LYS A 81 5.58 3.57 -16.15
CA LYS A 81 6.36 3.31 -17.36
C LYS A 81 7.86 3.50 -17.14
N LEU A 82 8.23 4.21 -16.09
CA LEU A 82 9.62 4.46 -15.72
C LEU A 82 10.24 3.23 -15.05
N PRO A 83 11.58 3.07 -15.13
CA PRO A 83 12.26 1.97 -14.46
C PRO A 83 12.05 2.00 -12.94
N VAL A 84 12.15 0.84 -12.32
CA VAL A 84 12.11 0.70 -10.85
C VAL A 84 13.19 1.61 -10.25
N PHE A 85 12.82 2.43 -9.25
CA PHE A 85 13.65 3.47 -8.64
C PHE A 85 14.07 4.63 -9.56
N TRP A 86 13.24 5.00 -10.55
CA TRP A 86 13.44 6.22 -11.33
C TRP A 86 13.62 7.47 -10.44
N GLU A 87 13.02 7.48 -9.26
CA GLU A 87 13.15 8.51 -8.22
C GLU A 87 14.59 8.80 -7.80
N ARG A 88 15.53 7.86 -8.02
CA ARG A 88 16.95 8.00 -7.65
C ARG A 88 17.85 8.41 -8.81
N ASN A 89 17.47 8.02 -10.03
CA ASN A 89 18.35 8.05 -11.19
C ASN A 89 17.83 8.91 -12.35
N ALA A 90 16.56 9.30 -12.31
CA ALA A 90 15.93 10.06 -13.39
C ALA A 90 15.97 11.55 -13.10
N ASP A 91 16.49 12.32 -14.06
CA ASP A 91 16.36 13.77 -14.04
C ASP A 91 14.95 14.16 -14.44
N VAL A 92 14.20 14.77 -13.52
CA VAL A 92 12.84 15.26 -13.76
C VAL A 92 12.81 16.25 -14.93
N GLU A 93 13.87 17.03 -15.12
CA GLU A 93 14.03 17.98 -16.23
C GLU A 93 14.21 17.32 -17.60
N ASN A 94 14.61 16.04 -17.66
CA ASN A 94 14.82 15.31 -18.91
C ASN A 94 13.59 14.52 -19.35
N ILE A 95 12.57 14.41 -18.50
CA ILE A 95 11.32 13.70 -18.82
C ILE A 95 10.36 14.66 -19.52
N ALA A 96 10.09 14.41 -20.80
CA ALA A 96 9.24 15.26 -21.63
C ALA A 96 7.82 15.41 -21.07
N GLU A 97 7.30 14.34 -20.45
CA GLU A 97 5.96 14.32 -19.86
C GLU A 97 5.85 15.19 -18.61
N PHE A 98 6.95 15.39 -17.86
CA PHE A 98 6.98 16.29 -16.70
C PHE A 98 7.07 17.76 -17.06
N LYS A 99 7.45 18.11 -18.30
CA LYS A 99 7.47 19.51 -18.77
C LYS A 99 6.08 20.08 -19.07
N ALA A 100 5.10 19.20 -19.28
CA ALA A 100 3.72 19.60 -19.56
C ALA A 100 2.90 19.87 -18.28
N LEU A 101 3.44 19.55 -17.10
CA LEU A 101 2.79 19.75 -15.81
C LEU A 101 2.73 21.24 -15.43
N ALA A 102 1.88 21.60 -14.47
CA ALA A 102 1.80 22.96 -14.00
C ALA A 102 3.16 23.41 -13.41
N PRO A 103 3.55 24.69 -13.58
CA PRO A 103 4.86 25.19 -13.15
C PRO A 103 5.16 24.97 -11.67
N ALA A 104 4.13 25.03 -10.81
CA ALA A 104 4.27 24.78 -9.38
C ALA A 104 4.62 23.32 -9.07
N THR A 105 4.03 22.38 -9.80
CA THR A 105 4.25 20.94 -9.68
C THR A 105 5.64 20.57 -10.17
N VAL A 106 6.08 21.13 -11.32
CA VAL A 106 7.45 20.96 -11.83
C VAL A 106 8.49 21.48 -10.85
N PHE A 107 8.29 22.69 -10.32
CA PHE A 107 9.19 23.26 -9.33
C PHE A 107 9.29 22.38 -8.07
N THR A 108 8.15 21.90 -7.57
CA THR A 108 8.12 21.04 -6.38
C THR A 108 8.82 19.71 -6.63
N LEU A 109 8.66 19.10 -7.81
CA LEU A 109 9.38 17.87 -8.17
C LEU A 109 10.90 18.07 -8.24
N ILE A 110 11.36 19.18 -8.84
CA ILE A 110 12.80 19.49 -8.90
C ILE A 110 13.35 19.76 -7.50
N TRP A 111 12.58 20.44 -6.64
CA TRP A 111 12.95 20.66 -5.25
C TRP A 111 13.01 19.35 -4.46
N MET A 112 12.04 18.44 -4.65
CA MET A 112 12.08 17.09 -4.07
C MET A 112 13.27 16.29 -4.58
N GLN A 113 13.61 16.39 -5.87
CA GLN A 113 14.78 15.73 -6.45
C GLN A 113 16.08 16.23 -5.82
N ASN A 114 16.24 17.54 -5.64
CA ASN A 114 17.43 18.13 -5.00
C ASN A 114 17.62 17.67 -3.55
N ASN A 115 16.52 17.35 -2.85
CA ASN A 115 16.57 16.82 -1.50
C ASN A 115 16.58 15.28 -1.43
N GLY A 116 16.54 14.59 -2.58
CA GLY A 116 16.46 13.11 -2.63
C GLY A 116 15.13 12.54 -2.11
N MET A 117 14.05 13.31 -2.16
CA MET A 117 12.75 13.00 -1.55
C MET A 117 11.65 12.66 -2.57
N LEU A 118 12.01 12.24 -3.79
CA LEU A 118 11.03 11.86 -4.82
C LEU A 118 10.17 10.65 -4.42
N GLU A 119 10.67 9.77 -3.55
CA GLU A 119 9.92 8.65 -2.97
C GLU A 119 8.66 9.13 -2.19
N LEU A 120 8.63 10.40 -1.74
CA LEU A 120 7.51 10.97 -0.98
C LEU A 120 6.34 11.48 -1.84
N ILE A 121 6.42 11.41 -3.18
CA ILE A 121 5.36 11.89 -4.07
C ILE A 121 3.95 11.38 -3.67
N PRO A 122 3.74 10.09 -3.34
CA PRO A 122 2.43 9.61 -2.90
C PRO A 122 1.93 10.28 -1.62
N ALA A 123 2.82 10.51 -0.64
CA ALA A 123 2.47 11.17 0.61
C ALA A 123 2.19 12.67 0.43
N VAL A 124 2.90 13.34 -0.49
CA VAL A 124 2.63 14.74 -0.88
C VAL A 124 1.26 14.85 -1.53
N ARG A 125 0.91 13.91 -2.42
CA ARG A 125 -0.41 13.83 -3.04
C ARG A 125 -1.52 13.69 -1.99
N GLU A 126 -1.38 12.76 -1.05
CA GLU A 126 -2.39 12.51 -0.01
C GLU A 126 -2.61 13.73 0.90
N SER A 127 -1.52 14.36 1.34
CA SER A 127 -1.61 15.59 2.16
C SER A 127 -2.20 16.76 1.37
N PHE A 128 -1.86 16.94 0.10
CA PHE A 128 -2.47 17.95 -0.76
C PHE A 128 -3.97 17.70 -0.99
N GLU A 129 -4.37 16.45 -1.31
CA GLU A 129 -5.77 16.03 -1.47
C GLU A 129 -6.56 16.32 -0.18
N THR A 130 -5.95 16.08 0.99
CA THR A 130 -6.55 16.39 2.30
C THR A 130 -6.81 17.89 2.48
N TYR A 131 -5.86 18.77 2.13
CA TYR A 131 -6.07 20.22 2.19
C TYR A 131 -7.18 20.69 1.24
N VAL A 132 -7.22 20.17 0.02
CA VAL A 132 -8.25 20.52 -0.99
C VAL A 132 -9.63 20.03 -0.54
N ASN A 133 -9.73 18.83 -0.01
CA ASN A 133 -10.99 18.28 0.49
C ASN A 133 -11.51 19.06 1.70
N ALA A 134 -10.63 19.46 2.61
CA ALA A 134 -11.00 20.32 3.73
C ALA A 134 -11.53 21.68 3.27
N GLN A 135 -10.85 22.31 2.30
CA GLN A 135 -11.30 23.58 1.72
C GLN A 135 -12.67 23.44 1.02
N LYS A 136 -12.90 22.33 0.31
CA LYS A 136 -14.17 22.03 -0.37
C LYS A 136 -15.24 21.45 0.57
N LYS A 137 -14.97 21.33 1.88
CA LYS A 137 -15.83 20.66 2.87
C LYS A 137 -16.28 19.27 2.42
N LYS A 138 -15.34 18.44 1.98
CA LYS A 138 -15.57 17.05 1.56
C LYS A 138 -14.95 16.09 2.57
N ALA A 139 -15.74 15.12 3.02
CA ALA A 139 -15.27 14.00 3.83
C ALA A 139 -15.14 12.77 2.93
N VAL A 140 -13.92 12.24 2.78
CA VAL A 140 -13.66 11.08 1.92
C VAL A 140 -13.65 9.81 2.78
N ALA A 141 -14.53 8.86 2.45
CA ALA A 141 -14.53 7.51 3.02
C ALA A 141 -13.73 6.58 2.09
N LYS A 142 -12.64 6.00 2.59
CA LYS A 142 -11.88 4.96 1.88
C LYS A 142 -12.54 3.61 2.16
N ILE A 143 -13.01 2.93 1.11
CA ILE A 143 -13.67 1.63 1.17
C ILE A 143 -12.74 0.60 0.55
N TYR A 144 -12.33 -0.41 1.31
CA TYR A 144 -11.47 -1.49 0.86
C TYR A 144 -12.31 -2.74 0.61
N VAL A 145 -12.23 -3.28 -0.62
CA VAL A 145 -12.97 -4.47 -1.07
C VAL A 145 -12.13 -5.31 -2.02
N ASN A 146 -12.48 -6.59 -2.19
CA ASN A 146 -11.76 -7.49 -3.11
C ASN A 146 -12.02 -7.17 -4.59
N ASP A 147 -13.25 -6.76 -4.94
CA ASP A 147 -13.62 -6.38 -6.30
C ASP A 147 -14.58 -5.18 -6.30
N LEU A 148 -14.52 -4.36 -7.35
CA LEU A 148 -15.43 -3.24 -7.59
C LEU A 148 -16.88 -3.68 -7.78
N LYS A 149 -17.09 -4.93 -8.19
CA LYS A 149 -18.41 -5.56 -8.37
C LYS A 149 -18.88 -6.34 -7.14
N ASP A 150 -18.11 -6.33 -6.06
CA ASP A 150 -18.47 -7.03 -4.84
C ASP A 150 -19.79 -6.49 -4.27
N ALA A 151 -20.71 -7.39 -3.91
CA ALA A 151 -21.97 -7.03 -3.26
C ALA A 151 -21.73 -6.24 -1.95
N SER A 152 -20.59 -6.50 -1.31
CA SER A 152 -20.12 -5.84 -0.10
C SER A 152 -19.91 -4.33 -0.26
N VAL A 153 -19.74 -3.81 -1.49
CA VAL A 153 -19.56 -2.37 -1.75
C VAL A 153 -20.80 -1.56 -1.32
N ALA A 154 -22.00 -2.10 -1.55
CA ALA A 154 -23.23 -1.40 -1.19
C ALA A 154 -23.41 -1.33 0.34
N GLU A 155 -23.02 -2.38 1.05
CA GLU A 155 -23.03 -2.44 2.50
C GLU A 155 -21.98 -1.51 3.11
N ALA A 156 -20.76 -1.53 2.56
CA ALA A 156 -19.69 -0.63 2.97
C ALA A 156 -20.06 0.85 2.82
N LYS A 157 -20.76 1.22 1.73
CA LYS A 157 -21.28 2.57 1.53
C LYS A 157 -22.31 2.96 2.58
N LYS A 158 -23.19 2.04 2.99
CA LYS A 158 -24.16 2.30 4.07
C LYS A 158 -23.45 2.52 5.40
N VAL A 159 -22.48 1.67 5.75
CA VAL A 159 -21.67 1.83 6.96
C VAL A 159 -20.94 3.17 6.96
N ALA A 160 -20.34 3.57 5.84
CA ALA A 160 -19.71 4.88 5.70
C ALA A 160 -20.70 6.06 5.86
N GLN A 161 -21.94 5.93 5.36
CA GLN A 161 -22.99 6.94 5.57
C GLN A 161 -23.43 7.02 7.03
N ASP A 162 -23.56 5.90 7.71
CA ASP A 162 -23.97 5.84 9.11
C ASP A 162 -22.87 6.42 10.03
N LEU A 163 -21.59 6.12 9.74
CA LEU A 163 -20.44 6.76 10.40
C LEU A 163 -20.43 8.27 10.18
N HIS A 164 -20.71 8.73 8.95
CA HIS A 164 -20.76 10.16 8.65
C HIS A 164 -21.88 10.88 9.40
N LYS A 165 -23.08 10.28 9.49
CA LYS A 165 -24.21 10.84 10.25
C LYS A 165 -23.97 10.83 11.76
N GLY A 166 -23.26 9.81 12.26
CA GLY A 166 -22.94 9.67 13.67
C GLY A 166 -21.84 10.61 14.16
N ASN A 167 -21.08 11.22 13.26
CA ASN A 167 -19.95 12.07 13.61
C ASN A 167 -20.31 13.57 13.51
N SER A 168 -20.42 14.23 14.66
CA SER A 168 -20.76 15.66 14.76
C SER A 168 -19.74 16.56 14.06
N ASP A 169 -18.48 16.14 13.99
CA ASP A 169 -17.38 16.94 13.43
C ASP A 169 -17.42 16.98 11.90
N LEU A 170 -18.14 16.04 11.27
CA LEU A 170 -18.34 15.98 9.83
C LEU A 170 -19.65 16.64 9.39
N ASN A 171 -20.39 17.27 10.31
CA ASN A 171 -21.65 17.90 9.99
C ASN A 171 -21.44 19.09 9.03
N GLY A 172 -22.14 19.08 7.89
CA GLY A 172 -21.97 20.07 6.82
C GLY A 172 -20.85 19.74 5.81
N TYR A 173 -20.17 18.60 5.94
CA TYR A 173 -19.27 18.07 4.92
C TYR A 173 -20.04 17.19 3.93
N THR A 174 -19.64 17.19 2.65
CA THR A 174 -20.18 16.27 1.64
C THR A 174 -19.39 14.97 1.68
N LEU A 175 -20.08 13.84 1.81
CA LEU A 175 -19.46 12.51 1.81
C LEU A 175 -19.12 12.06 0.39
N GLU A 176 -17.86 11.72 0.15
CA GLU A 176 -17.38 11.08 -1.07
C GLU A 176 -16.81 9.69 -0.77
N PHE A 177 -17.00 8.74 -1.69
CA PHE A 177 -16.52 7.36 -1.51
C PHE A 177 -15.35 7.08 -2.44
N LYS A 178 -14.23 6.63 -1.89
CA LYS A 178 -13.05 6.18 -2.63
C LYS A 178 -12.92 4.68 -2.45
N ILE A 179 -13.27 3.92 -3.50
CA ILE A 179 -13.20 2.45 -3.46
C ILE A 179 -11.78 2.03 -3.87
N ILE A 180 -11.12 1.26 -3.00
CA ILE A 180 -9.78 0.74 -3.16
C ILE A 180 -9.90 -0.78 -3.23
N VAL A 181 -9.34 -1.36 -4.30
CA VAL A 181 -9.31 -2.82 -4.47
C VAL A 181 -8.12 -3.37 -3.71
N ASP A 182 -8.41 -4.21 -2.73
CA ASP A 182 -7.41 -4.92 -1.94
C ASP A 182 -7.57 -6.43 -2.13
N LYS A 183 -6.57 -7.05 -2.76
CA LYS A 183 -6.58 -8.48 -3.11
C LYS A 183 -6.29 -9.38 -1.92
N GLU A 184 -5.85 -8.83 -0.79
CA GLU A 184 -5.64 -9.59 0.45
C GLU A 184 -6.98 -9.92 1.14
N ILE A 185 -8.02 -9.12 0.84
CA ILE A 185 -9.38 -9.36 1.30
C ILE A 185 -9.98 -10.49 0.47
N VAL A 186 -10.33 -11.60 1.10
CA VAL A 186 -11.01 -12.72 0.43
C VAL A 186 -12.52 -12.48 0.38
N SER A 187 -13.10 -11.96 1.47
CA SER A 187 -14.52 -11.61 1.56
C SER A 187 -14.78 -10.49 2.55
N GLY A 188 -15.86 -9.73 2.36
CA GLY A 188 -16.23 -8.61 3.23
C GLY A 188 -15.61 -7.29 2.78
N PHE A 189 -15.53 -6.33 3.71
CA PHE A 189 -15.07 -4.97 3.40
C PHE A 189 -14.43 -4.31 4.62
N ALA A 190 -13.64 -3.26 4.39
CA ALA A 190 -13.24 -2.32 5.43
C ALA A 190 -13.55 -0.89 5.01
N VAL A 191 -13.89 -0.04 5.98
CA VAL A 191 -14.19 1.39 5.76
C VAL A 191 -13.32 2.22 6.69
N ASP A 192 -12.62 3.20 6.13
CA ASP A 192 -11.94 4.27 6.88
C ASP A 192 -12.62 5.60 6.56
N LEU A 193 -13.17 6.26 7.59
CA LEU A 193 -13.69 7.62 7.51
C LEU A 193 -12.99 8.49 8.56
N VAL A 194 -12.06 9.33 8.10
CA VAL A 194 -11.38 10.34 8.96
C VAL A 194 -10.78 9.70 10.22
N GLY A 195 -10.12 8.55 10.07
CA GLY A 195 -9.48 7.81 11.16
C GLY A 195 -10.41 6.89 11.95
N GLN A 196 -11.71 6.86 11.65
CA GLN A 196 -12.63 5.83 12.14
C GLN A 196 -12.60 4.64 11.20
N TYR A 197 -11.97 3.56 11.65
CA TYR A 197 -11.80 2.34 10.87
C TYR A 197 -12.78 1.24 11.33
N VAL A 198 -13.57 0.73 10.39
CA VAL A 198 -14.45 -0.42 10.59
C VAL A 198 -13.99 -1.55 9.69
N ASN A 199 -13.58 -2.66 10.29
CA ASN A 199 -13.10 -3.84 9.57
C ASN A 199 -14.12 -4.98 9.66
N GLN A 200 -14.65 -5.39 8.51
CA GLN A 200 -15.46 -6.61 8.35
C GLN A 200 -14.85 -7.54 7.28
N ALA A 201 -13.61 -7.28 6.87
CA ALA A 201 -12.90 -8.07 5.89
C ALA A 201 -12.35 -9.35 6.53
N LYS A 202 -12.41 -10.45 5.77
CA LYS A 202 -11.81 -11.74 6.12
C LYS A 202 -10.66 -12.04 5.17
N GLY A 203 -9.48 -12.26 5.72
CA GLY A 203 -8.30 -12.73 4.99
C GLY A 203 -8.26 -14.25 4.83
N ALA A 204 -7.35 -14.73 3.98
CA ALA A 204 -7.20 -16.15 3.65
C ALA A 204 -6.83 -17.05 4.83
N GLU A 205 -6.16 -16.53 5.86
CA GLU A 205 -5.73 -17.31 7.04
C GLU A 205 -6.90 -17.70 7.96
N ALA A 206 -7.98 -16.91 7.98
CA ALA A 206 -9.15 -17.20 8.81
C ALA A 206 -9.84 -18.52 8.39
N SER A 207 -9.71 -18.90 7.11
CA SER A 207 -10.19 -20.19 6.58
C SER A 207 -9.29 -21.38 6.92
N ALA A 208 -7.99 -21.17 7.20
CA ALA A 208 -7.02 -22.25 7.40
C ALA A 208 -6.95 -22.74 8.87
N LYS A 209 -7.29 -21.89 9.84
CA LYS A 209 -7.27 -22.26 11.27
C LYS A 209 -8.33 -23.28 11.67
N ILE A 210 -9.40 -23.44 10.88
CA ILE A 210 -10.51 -24.35 11.20
C ILE A 210 -10.14 -25.82 10.95
N SER A 211 -9.18 -26.10 10.06
CA SER A 211 -8.78 -27.47 9.72
C SER A 211 -7.59 -28.02 10.50
N GLY A 212 -6.92 -27.20 11.31
CA GLY A 212 -5.76 -27.60 12.10
C GLY A 212 -6.09 -28.23 13.45
N ASP A 213 -7.19 -27.82 14.08
CA ASP A 213 -7.57 -28.28 15.43
C ASP A 213 -8.30 -29.64 15.44
N ASP A 214 -8.80 -30.11 14.29
CA ASP A 214 -9.58 -31.36 14.17
C ASP A 214 -8.72 -32.59 13.82
N VAL A 215 -7.43 -32.42 13.54
CA VAL A 215 -6.53 -33.52 13.15
C VAL A 215 -5.44 -33.68 14.21
N ASP A 216 -5.63 -34.68 15.06
CA ASP A 216 -4.61 -35.10 16.03
C ASP A 216 -3.51 -35.90 15.33
N PHE A 217 -2.45 -35.20 14.91
CA PHE A 217 -1.25 -35.81 14.32
C PHE A 217 -0.39 -36.58 15.34
N THR A 218 -0.73 -36.55 16.63
CA THR A 218 0.01 -37.26 17.68
C THR A 218 -0.53 -38.66 17.94
N ASN A 219 -1.71 -38.98 17.41
CA ASN A 219 -2.36 -40.26 17.67
C ASN A 219 -2.33 -41.17 16.43
N ILE A 220 -1.92 -42.43 16.64
CA ILE A 220 -1.90 -43.45 15.58
C ILE A 220 -3.30 -44.07 15.53
N PRO A 221 -3.99 -44.07 14.37
CA PRO A 221 -5.30 -44.71 14.26
C PRO A 221 -5.19 -46.21 14.55
N ALA A 222 -6.08 -46.72 15.40
CA ALA A 222 -6.06 -48.12 15.80
C ALA A 222 -6.23 -49.04 14.58
N PRO A 223 -5.38 -50.08 14.42
CA PRO A 223 -5.48 -51.01 13.30
C PRO A 223 -6.78 -51.83 13.39
N LYS A 224 -7.42 -52.08 12.24
CA LYS A 224 -8.56 -52.99 12.15
C LYS A 224 -8.05 -54.43 12.08
N ILE A 225 -8.05 -55.13 13.22
CA ILE A 225 -7.63 -56.53 13.30
C ILE A 225 -8.80 -57.41 12.83
N SER A 226 -8.59 -58.20 11.76
CA SER A 226 -9.50 -59.25 11.35
C SER A 226 -9.13 -60.58 12.00
N LYS A 227 -10.11 -61.47 12.21
CA LYS A 227 -9.86 -62.80 12.77
C LYS A 227 -9.05 -63.64 11.78
N THR A 228 -7.87 -64.09 12.21
CA THR A 228 -7.07 -65.04 11.43
C THR A 228 -7.78 -66.39 11.34
N ILE A 229 -7.97 -66.88 10.13
CA ILE A 229 -8.53 -68.21 9.84
C ILE A 229 -7.37 -69.09 9.40
N TRP A 230 -7.11 -70.17 10.14
CA TRP A 230 -6.05 -71.13 9.83
C TRP A 230 -6.63 -72.28 9.00
N GLU A 231 -5.89 -72.71 7.97
CA GLU A 231 -6.24 -73.89 7.17
C GLU A 231 -5.91 -75.18 7.94
N ASP A 232 -6.74 -76.21 7.79
CA ASP A 232 -6.55 -77.50 8.45
C ASP A 232 -5.53 -78.35 7.68
N ASN A 233 -4.28 -78.35 8.16
CA ASN A 233 -3.13 -79.05 7.60
C ASN A 233 -2.37 -79.77 8.73
N VAL A 234 -1.50 -80.72 8.37
CA VAL A 234 -0.71 -81.53 9.33
C VAL A 234 0.16 -80.65 10.24
N GLU A 235 0.65 -79.52 9.73
CA GLU A 235 1.44 -78.54 10.49
C GLU A 235 0.58 -77.75 11.50
N THR A 236 -0.67 -77.41 11.15
CA THR A 236 -1.58 -76.75 12.08
C THR A 236 -2.07 -77.72 13.16
N GLU A 237 -2.15 -79.03 12.91
CA GLU A 237 -2.47 -80.02 13.96
C GLU A 237 -1.39 -80.11 15.05
N VAL A 238 -0.11 -80.02 14.68
CA VAL A 238 1.01 -80.02 15.65
C VAL A 238 1.04 -78.70 16.43
N LEU A 239 0.80 -77.58 15.74
CA LEU A 239 0.84 -76.24 16.33
C LEU A 239 -0.43 -75.88 17.11
N ARG A 240 -1.56 -76.56 16.90
CA ARG A 240 -2.85 -76.32 17.61
C ARG A 240 -2.71 -76.23 19.13
N LYS A 241 -1.77 -76.96 19.73
CA LYS A 241 -1.51 -76.90 21.19
C LYS A 241 -0.82 -75.61 21.66
N TYR A 242 -0.17 -74.89 20.74
CA TYR A 242 0.62 -73.69 21.01
C TYR A 242 0.01 -72.41 20.38
N ILE A 243 -0.93 -72.53 19.43
CA ILE A 243 -1.55 -71.39 18.75
C ILE A 243 -2.18 -70.40 19.74
N ASP A 244 -2.87 -70.89 20.79
CA ASP A 244 -3.48 -70.00 21.79
C ASP A 244 -2.44 -69.24 22.61
N GLN A 245 -1.26 -69.83 22.86
CA GLN A 245 -0.16 -69.19 23.56
C GLN A 245 0.56 -68.18 22.66
N LEU A 246 0.80 -68.54 21.39
CA LEU A 246 1.40 -67.63 20.40
C LEU A 246 0.51 -66.43 20.12
N ALA A 247 -0.81 -66.62 20.01
CA ALA A 247 -1.76 -65.54 19.85
C ALA A 247 -1.80 -64.59 21.07
N GLN A 248 -1.51 -65.09 22.28
CA GLN A 248 -1.35 -64.26 23.47
C GLN A 248 -0.08 -63.42 23.39
N TYR A 249 1.06 -64.01 23.01
CA TYR A 249 2.31 -63.27 22.80
C TYR A 249 2.18 -62.21 21.70
N ASP A 250 1.57 -62.54 20.57
CA ASP A 250 1.32 -61.59 19.48
C ASP A 250 0.45 -60.39 19.95
N ALA A 251 -0.55 -60.65 20.80
CA ALA A 251 -1.41 -59.59 21.36
C ALA A 251 -0.68 -58.71 22.38
N GLU A 252 0.26 -59.28 23.14
CA GLU A 252 1.10 -58.54 24.08
C GLU A 252 2.13 -57.67 23.36
N GLU A 253 2.79 -58.20 22.32
CA GLU A 253 3.73 -57.45 21.48
C GLU A 253 3.03 -56.33 20.70
N ALA A 254 1.82 -56.57 20.16
CA ALA A 254 1.06 -55.54 19.46
C ALA A 254 0.67 -54.35 20.34
N LYS A 255 0.56 -54.56 21.66
CA LYS A 255 0.21 -53.51 22.63
C LYS A 255 1.42 -52.80 23.21
N ASN A 256 2.48 -53.54 23.53
CA ASN A 256 3.61 -53.02 24.28
C ASN A 256 4.83 -52.71 23.39
N GLY A 257 4.83 -53.18 22.14
CA GLY A 257 6.04 -53.26 21.32
C GLY A 257 6.93 -54.43 21.77
N VAL A 258 7.95 -54.74 20.97
CA VAL A 258 9.03 -55.68 21.32
C VAL A 258 10.10 -54.97 22.14
#